data_AF-A0A956FER8-F1
#
_entry.id   AF-A0A956FER8-F1
#
_cell.length_a   1.000
_cell.length_b   1.000
_cell.length_c   1.000
_cell.angle_alpha   90.00
_cell.angle_beta   90.00
_cell.angle_gamma   90.00
#
_symmetry.space_group_name_H-M   'P 1'
#
loop_
_entity.id
_entity.type
_entity.pdbx_description
1 polymer ?
#
loop_
_entity_poly.entity_id
_entity_poly.type
_entity_poly.pdbx_seq_one_letter_code
_entity_poly.pdbx_strand_id
1 'polypeptide(L)'
;MSGNREPRGAALESSQAAAEQGFDRSAAAGSVQPCGSSATWVDIKLVDEAGEPIAGARFEVFRPDGTLLGSGRLGKDGCGGFENIERLDYTVCFPDLDEEAWEPSAEGEGR
;
A
#
# COMPACT_ATOMS: atom_id res chain seq x y z
N MET A 1 12.06 -19.23 66.66
CA MET A 1 13.28 -18.55 67.12
C MET A 1 14.41 -18.85 66.15
N SER A 2 15.36 -17.92 66.04
CA SER A 2 16.66 -18.06 65.35
C SER A 2 16.56 -17.98 63.83
N GLY A 3 16.90 -16.88 63.14
CA GLY A 3 18.04 -15.99 63.38
C GLY A 3 19.29 -16.64 62.78
N ASN A 4 19.60 -16.32 61.52
CA ASN A 4 20.88 -16.67 60.91
C ASN A 4 21.17 -15.64 59.81
N ARG A 5 21.75 -14.48 60.17
CA ARG A 5 23.19 -14.19 60.23
C ARG A 5 23.90 -14.45 58.89
N GLU A 6 24.10 -13.34 58.21
CA GLU A 6 25.05 -13.09 57.13
C GLU A 6 26.39 -13.80 57.35
N PRO A 7 27.05 -14.24 56.27
CA PRO A 7 28.50 -14.17 56.19
C PRO A 7 28.90 -13.02 55.25
N ARG A 8 29.49 -12.00 55.86
CA ARG A 8 30.32 -11.01 55.18
C ARG A 8 31.56 -11.69 54.59
N GLY A 9 31.85 -11.35 53.33
CA GLY A 9 33.22 -11.15 52.85
C GLY A 9 33.72 -12.14 51.79
N ALA A 10 34.62 -11.60 50.95
CA ALA A 10 35.42 -12.23 49.89
C ALA A 10 34.73 -12.24 48.51
N ALA A 11 34.77 -11.15 47.73
CA ALA A 11 35.91 -10.56 47.02
C ALA A 11 36.15 -11.21 45.64
N LEU A 12 36.75 -10.38 44.79
CA LEU A 12 37.52 -10.72 43.59
C LEU A 12 36.71 -10.96 42.30
N GLU A 13 36.55 -9.87 41.57
CA GLU A 13 36.90 -9.80 40.15
C GLU A 13 36.04 -10.64 39.19
N SER A 14 34.87 -10.08 38.88
CA SER A 14 34.13 -10.36 37.65
C SER A 14 35.08 -10.21 36.47
N SER A 15 35.49 -11.35 35.95
CA SER A 15 36.34 -11.50 34.78
C SER A 15 35.66 -10.79 33.62
N GLN A 16 36.20 -9.62 33.25
CA GLN A 16 35.78 -8.88 32.06
C GLN A 16 36.12 -9.74 30.84
N ALA A 17 35.13 -10.48 30.35
CA ALA A 17 35.16 -10.99 29.00
C ALA A 17 34.92 -9.80 28.06
N ALA A 18 36.02 -9.33 27.48
CA ALA A 18 36.04 -8.38 26.37
C ALA A 18 35.11 -8.88 25.26
N ALA A 19 33.93 -8.26 25.14
CA ALA A 19 33.13 -8.34 23.94
C ALA A 19 33.71 -7.33 22.95
N GLU A 20 34.73 -7.77 22.22
CA GLU A 20 35.19 -7.12 21.01
C GLU A 20 34.08 -7.26 19.97
N GLN A 21 33.14 -6.31 19.97
CA GLN A 21 32.15 -6.18 18.93
C GLN A 21 32.85 -5.65 17.68
N GLY A 22 33.53 -6.57 17.00
CA GLY A 22 33.91 -6.39 15.61
C GLY A 22 32.65 -6.09 14.82
N PHE A 23 32.56 -4.85 14.34
CA PHE A 23 31.71 -4.50 13.21
C PHE A 23 32.26 -5.27 12.02
N ASP A 24 31.82 -6.52 11.89
CA ASP A 24 31.90 -7.30 10.67
C ASP A 24 31.26 -6.40 9.60
N ARG A 25 32.11 -5.76 8.79
CA ARG A 25 31.71 -5.31 7.46
C ARG A 25 31.46 -6.58 6.66
N SER A 26 30.40 -7.29 7.03
CA SER A 26 29.76 -8.29 6.22
C SER A 26 29.35 -7.52 5.00
N ALA A 27 29.98 -7.90 3.89
CA ALA A 27 29.78 -7.32 2.59
C ALA A 27 28.30 -6.95 2.45
N ALA A 28 28.02 -5.65 2.50
CA ALA A 28 26.80 -5.13 1.95
C ALA A 28 26.90 -5.49 0.48
N ALA A 29 26.38 -6.67 0.13
CA ALA A 29 25.51 -6.79 -1.01
C ALA A 29 24.50 -5.67 -0.82
N GLY A 30 24.88 -4.48 -1.28
CA GLY A 30 23.95 -3.41 -1.55
C GLY A 30 23.00 -4.03 -2.53
N SER A 31 21.91 -4.59 -2.00
CA SER A 31 20.65 -4.66 -2.68
C SER A 31 20.38 -3.21 -3.04
N VAL A 32 20.89 -2.79 -4.20
CA VAL A 32 20.43 -1.61 -4.89
C VAL A 32 18.98 -1.96 -5.15
N GLN A 33 18.11 -1.61 -4.21
CA GLN A 33 16.69 -1.78 -4.38
C GLN A 33 16.40 -1.07 -5.71
N PRO A 34 15.82 -1.76 -6.70
CA PRO A 34 15.37 -1.04 -7.87
C PRO A 34 14.42 0.03 -7.32
N CYS A 35 14.78 1.30 -7.51
CA CYS A 35 13.84 2.40 -7.48
C CYS A 35 12.87 2.17 -8.64
N GLY A 36 11.99 1.18 -8.49
CA GLY A 36 11.27 0.54 -9.59
C GLY A 36 9.88 0.08 -9.19
N SER A 37 9.44 0.37 -7.97
CA SER A 37 8.04 0.17 -7.58
C SER A 37 7.29 1.46 -7.83
N SER A 38 7.10 1.84 -9.08
CA SER A 38 6.10 2.86 -9.47
C SER A 38 4.70 2.27 -9.35
N ALA A 39 4.37 1.75 -8.17
CA ALA A 39 3.02 1.34 -7.81
C ALA A 39 2.17 2.62 -7.78
N THR A 40 1.27 2.73 -8.74
CA THR A 40 0.27 3.80 -8.80
C THR A 40 -1.03 3.31 -8.18
N TRP A 41 -1.97 4.24 -8.07
CA TRP A 41 -3.33 3.97 -7.61
C TRP A 41 -4.32 4.64 -8.56
N VAL A 42 -5.52 4.07 -8.65
CA VAL A 42 -6.66 4.67 -9.34
C VAL A 42 -7.78 4.86 -8.32
N ASP A 43 -8.33 6.07 -8.26
CA ASP A 43 -9.54 6.37 -7.50
C ASP A 43 -10.60 6.83 -8.47
N ILE A 44 -11.79 6.28 -8.30
CA ILE A 44 -12.95 6.47 -9.15
C ILE A 44 -14.02 7.04 -8.26
N LYS A 45 -14.49 8.24 -8.60
CA LYS A 45 -15.62 8.88 -7.97
C LYS A 45 -16.73 9.05 -8.99
N LEU A 46 -17.87 8.42 -8.72
CA LEU A 46 -19.06 8.55 -9.54
C LEU A 46 -20.05 9.49 -8.86
N VAL A 47 -20.49 10.50 -9.60
CA VAL A 47 -21.52 11.45 -9.22
C VAL A 47 -22.57 11.52 -10.32
N ASP A 48 -23.81 11.87 -9.98
CA ASP A 48 -24.88 12.11 -10.96
C ASP A 48 -24.81 13.53 -11.55
N GLU A 49 -25.78 13.86 -12.42
CA GLU A 49 -25.90 15.19 -13.05
C GLU A 49 -26.13 16.33 -12.05
N ALA A 50 -26.69 16.04 -10.86
CA ALA A 50 -26.85 16.99 -9.76
C ALA A 50 -25.58 17.09 -8.89
N GLY A 51 -24.57 16.25 -9.13
CA GLY A 51 -23.34 16.14 -8.36
C GLY A 51 -23.47 15.27 -7.10
N GLU A 52 -24.56 14.51 -6.95
CA GLU A 52 -24.72 13.60 -5.81
C GLU A 52 -23.95 12.29 -6.05
N PRO A 53 -23.26 11.74 -5.02
CA PRO A 53 -22.49 10.52 -5.19
C PRO A 53 -23.36 9.30 -5.44
N ILE A 54 -23.05 8.53 -6.48
CA ILE A 54 -23.76 7.30 -6.82
C ILE A 54 -23.12 6.12 -6.07
N ALA A 55 -23.75 5.71 -4.98
CA ALA A 55 -23.31 4.56 -4.20
C ALA A 55 -23.73 3.23 -4.82
N GLY A 56 -22.91 2.19 -4.62
CA GLY A 56 -23.28 0.82 -4.96
C GLY A 56 -23.17 0.46 -6.45
N ALA A 57 -22.76 1.39 -7.31
CA ALA A 57 -22.44 1.09 -8.71
C ALA A 57 -21.25 0.12 -8.79
N ARG A 58 -21.32 -0.84 -9.70
CA ARG A 58 -20.22 -1.75 -10.00
C ARG A 58 -19.29 -1.10 -11.02
N PHE A 59 -17.99 -1.23 -10.81
CA PHE A 59 -16.99 -0.78 -11.77
C PHE A 59 -15.99 -1.90 -12.06
N GLU A 60 -15.46 -1.88 -13.28
CA GLU A 60 -14.47 -2.82 -13.79
C GLU A 60 -13.32 -2.03 -14.39
N VAL A 61 -12.09 -2.44 -14.08
CA VAL A 61 -10.88 -1.81 -14.61
C VAL A 61 -10.18 -2.80 -15.51
N PHE A 62 -10.01 -2.42 -16.76
CA PHE A 62 -9.35 -3.20 -17.80
C PHE A 62 -7.97 -2.63 -18.09
N ARG A 63 -7.02 -3.54 -18.31
CA ARG A 63 -5.66 -3.25 -18.80
C ARG A 63 -5.73 -2.79 -20.25
N PRO A 64 -4.67 -2.13 -20.78
CA PRO A 64 -4.63 -1.74 -22.19
C PRO A 64 -4.62 -2.94 -23.15
N ASP A 65 -4.27 -4.13 -22.63
CA ASP A 65 -4.33 -5.41 -23.35
C ASP A 65 -5.76 -5.98 -23.44
N GLY A 66 -6.76 -5.33 -22.82
CA GLY A 66 -8.15 -5.81 -22.71
C GLY A 66 -8.38 -6.82 -21.58
N THR A 67 -7.34 -7.17 -20.82
CA THR A 67 -7.45 -8.06 -19.66
C THR A 67 -8.10 -7.33 -18.47
N LEU A 68 -9.11 -7.92 -17.83
CA LEU A 68 -9.70 -7.40 -16.61
C LEU A 68 -8.66 -7.40 -15.47
N LEU A 69 -8.28 -6.22 -14.99
CA LEU A 69 -7.39 -6.05 -13.84
C LEU A 69 -8.11 -6.40 -12.54
N GLY A 70 -9.35 -5.93 -12.41
CA GLY A 70 -10.17 -6.13 -11.22
C GLY A 70 -11.54 -5.47 -11.36
N SER A 71 -12.46 -5.87 -10.50
CA SER A 71 -13.78 -5.25 -10.40
C SER A 71 -14.09 -4.91 -8.95
N GLY A 72 -14.77 -3.79 -8.73
CA GLY A 72 -15.14 -3.30 -7.42
C GLY A 72 -16.56 -2.76 -7.39
N ARG A 73 -16.96 -2.27 -6.21
CA ARG A 73 -18.22 -1.58 -6.02
C ARG A 73 -17.95 -0.26 -5.32
N LEU A 74 -18.61 0.79 -5.76
CA LEU A 74 -18.50 2.10 -5.13
C LEU A 74 -19.12 2.07 -3.73
N GLY A 75 -18.45 2.73 -2.79
CA GLY A 75 -18.92 2.90 -1.42
C GLY A 75 -20.11 3.85 -1.34
N LYS A 76 -20.55 4.15 -0.10
CA LYS A 76 -21.66 5.09 0.15
C LYS A 76 -21.38 6.51 -0.35
N ASP A 77 -20.11 6.87 -0.44
CA ASP A 77 -19.64 8.17 -0.91
C ASP A 77 -19.46 8.23 -2.44
N GLY A 78 -19.84 7.17 -3.17
CA GLY A 78 -19.64 7.07 -4.62
C GLY A 78 -18.18 6.89 -5.03
N CYS A 79 -17.30 6.57 -4.08
CA CYS A 79 -15.87 6.36 -4.31
C CYS A 79 -15.51 4.88 -4.32
N GLY A 80 -14.53 4.51 -5.14
CA GLY A 80 -13.92 3.18 -5.17
C GLY A 80 -12.64 3.20 -6.01
N GLY A 81 -11.77 2.21 -5.84
CA GLY A 81 -10.49 2.24 -6.55
C GLY A 81 -9.64 1.03 -6.30
N PHE A 82 -8.45 1.03 -6.90
CA PHE A 82 -7.43 0.01 -6.71
C PHE A 82 -6.10 0.67 -6.41
N GLU A 83 -5.42 0.14 -5.39
CA GLU A 83 -4.04 0.45 -5.07
C GLU A 83 -3.09 -0.59 -5.68
N ASN A 84 -1.82 -0.23 -5.83
CA ASN A 84 -0.78 -1.14 -6.34
C ASN A 84 -0.96 -1.56 -7.82
N ILE A 85 -1.36 -0.62 -8.67
CA ILE A 85 -1.46 -0.84 -10.12
C ILE A 85 -0.20 -0.34 -10.84
N GLU A 86 0.06 -0.82 -12.05
CA GLU A 86 1.18 -0.34 -12.88
C GLU A 86 0.83 1.04 -13.47
N ARG A 87 1.82 1.82 -13.92
CA ARG A 87 1.56 3.10 -14.59
C ARG A 87 1.29 2.86 -16.08
N LEU A 88 0.13 2.31 -16.38
CA LEU A 88 -0.37 2.08 -17.74
C LEU A 88 -1.67 2.85 -17.97
N ASP A 89 -2.14 2.85 -19.22
CA ASP A 89 -3.45 3.39 -19.59
C ASP A 89 -4.52 2.32 -19.32
N TYR A 90 -5.44 2.59 -18.40
CA TYR A 90 -6.49 1.64 -18.02
C TYR A 90 -7.85 2.16 -18.48
N THR A 91 -8.69 1.24 -18.94
CA THR A 91 -10.08 1.53 -19.27
C THR A 91 -10.95 1.19 -18.08
N VAL A 92 -11.67 2.17 -17.54
CA VAL A 92 -12.72 1.94 -16.54
C VAL A 92 -14.04 1.73 -17.26
N CYS A 93 -14.82 0.73 -16.85
CA CYS A 93 -16.14 0.44 -17.38
C CYS A 93 -17.13 0.23 -16.22
N PHE A 94 -18.35 0.71 -16.38
CA PHE A 94 -19.42 0.52 -15.40
C PHE A 94 -20.51 -0.35 -16.03
N PRO A 95 -20.49 -1.68 -15.87
CA PRO A 95 -21.43 -2.57 -16.56
C PRO A 95 -22.90 -2.40 -16.12
N ASP A 96 -23.14 -1.70 -15.01
CA ASP A 96 -24.46 -1.39 -14.48
C ASP A 96 -25.00 -0.04 -15.03
N LEU A 97 -24.15 0.74 -15.69
CA LEU A 97 -24.47 2.04 -16.27
C LEU A 97 -24.18 1.99 -17.78
N ASP A 98 -25.12 2.41 -18.61
CA ASP A 98 -24.85 2.54 -20.04
C ASP A 98 -23.68 3.50 -20.28
N GLU A 99 -22.86 3.24 -21.31
CA GLU A 99 -21.72 4.08 -21.70
C GLU A 99 -22.09 5.54 -21.99
N GLU A 100 -23.34 5.79 -22.38
CA GLU A 100 -23.89 7.14 -22.60
C GLU A 100 -24.41 7.80 -21.31
N ALA A 101 -24.60 7.02 -20.25
CA ALA A 101 -25.12 7.50 -18.96
C ALA A 101 -24.04 8.07 -18.05
N TRP A 102 -22.76 7.90 -18.38
CA TRP A 102 -21.65 8.45 -17.63
C TRP A 102 -20.53 8.92 -18.57
N GLU A 103 -19.94 10.07 -18.27
CA GLU A 103 -18.80 10.59 -19.00
C GLU A 103 -17.56 10.53 -18.10
N PRO A 104 -16.41 9.99 -18.56
CA PRO A 104 -15.18 10.13 -17.82
C PRO A 104 -14.85 11.62 -17.71
N SER A 105 -14.72 12.13 -16.49
CA SER A 105 -14.34 13.53 -16.22
C SER A 105 -12.90 13.87 -16.65
N ALA A 106 -12.27 13.03 -17.48
CA ALA A 106 -11.00 13.32 -18.13
C ALA A 106 -11.22 14.47 -19.13
N GLU A 107 -11.23 15.69 -18.61
CA GLU A 107 -11.05 16.91 -19.40
C GLU A 107 -9.71 16.80 -20.14
N GLY A 108 -9.75 16.28 -21.36
CA GLY A 108 -8.56 15.88 -22.09
C GLY A 108 -8.77 15.78 -23.59
N GLU A 109 -9.63 16.61 -24.17
CA GLU A 109 -9.70 16.80 -25.62
C GLU A 109 -9.44 18.28 -25.94
N GLY A 110 -8.32 18.56 -26.61
CA GLY A 110 -8.12 19.80 -27.36
C GLY A 110 -6.98 20.70 -26.89
N ARG A 111 -5.75 20.36 -27.30
CA ARG A 111 -4.71 21.37 -27.55
C ARG A 111 -4.23 21.29 -28.99
#